data_AF-A0A820LCA2-F1
#
_entry.id   AF-A0A820LCA2-F1
#
_cell.length_a   1.000
_cell.length_b   1.000
_cell.length_c   1.000
_cell.angle_alpha   90.00
_cell.angle_beta   90.00
_cell.angle_gamma   90.00
#
_symmetry.space_group_name_H-M   'P 1'
#
loop_
_entity.id
_entity.type
_entity.pdbx_description
1 polymer ?
#
loop_
_entity_poly.entity_id
_entity_poly.type
_entity_poly.pdbx_seq_one_letter_code
_entity_poly.pdbx_strand_id
1 'polypeptide(L)'
;MGSLIKELFKWPLVVRLRTADNDDEHVDRLNHRVTVGLILIGVVITSTTSFVSNRISCWLPTELKHSSYSKYIENYCWISNTYYIHSNVTPPHSDDDRRRAQIDTF
;
A
#
# COMPACT_ATOMS: atom_id res chain seq x y z
N MET A 1 -17.85 -8.17 9.08
CA MET A 1 -16.66 -8.83 8.48
C MET A 1 -16.95 -10.23 7.93
N GLY A 2 -17.47 -11.18 8.72
CA GLY A 2 -17.63 -12.59 8.31
C GLY A 2 -18.64 -12.89 7.19
N SER A 3 -19.63 -12.01 6.96
CA SER A 3 -20.61 -12.19 5.86
C SER A 3 -19.96 -11.98 4.48
N LEU A 4 -19.11 -10.96 4.35
CA LEU A 4 -18.41 -10.64 3.09
C LEU A 4 -17.44 -11.74 2.66
N ILE A 5 -16.78 -12.39 3.61
CA ILE A 5 -15.86 -13.50 3.33
C ILE A 5 -16.62 -14.72 2.76
N LYS A 6 -17.84 -14.98 3.26
CA LYS A 6 -18.69 -16.06 2.75
C LYS A 6 -19.19 -15.77 1.35
N GLU A 7 -19.53 -14.52 1.05
CA GLU A 7 -19.95 -14.10 -0.29
C GLU A 7 -18.80 -14.14 -1.31
N LEU A 8 -17.58 -13.77 -0.90
CA LEU A 8 -16.36 -13.95 -1.70
C LEU A 8 -16.13 -15.42 -2.09
N PHE A 9 -16.38 -16.35 -1.17
CA PHE A 9 -16.19 -17.79 -1.41
C PHE A 9 -17.24 -18.43 -2.34
N LYS A 10 -18.39 -17.77 -2.52
CA LYS A 10 -19.45 -18.20 -3.44
C LYS A 10 -19.26 -17.68 -4.86
N TRP A 11 -18.32 -16.78 -5.08
CA TRP A 11 -18.11 -16.17 -6.39
C TRP A 11 -17.66 -17.24 -7.41
N PRO A 12 -18.21 -17.26 -8.64
CA PRO A 12 -17.95 -18.31 -9.63
C PRO A 12 -16.46 -18.48 -10.00
N LEU A 13 -15.68 -17.39 -10.04
CA LEU A 13 -14.22 -17.41 -10.16
C LEU A 13 -13.52 -18.21 -9.04
N VAL A 14 -13.90 -18.02 -7.78
CA VAL A 14 -13.25 -18.70 -6.63
C VAL A 14 -13.59 -20.19 -6.61
N VAL A 15 -14.81 -20.55 -7.02
CA VAL A 15 -15.22 -21.95 -7.16
C VAL A 15 -14.45 -22.63 -8.29
N ARG A 16 -14.25 -21.93 -9.41
CA ARG A 16 -13.54 -22.45 -10.59
C ARG A 16 -12.03 -22.58 -10.38
N LEU A 17 -11.43 -21.73 -9.54
CA LEU A 17 -10.04 -21.87 -9.08
C LEU A 17 -9.84 -23.04 -8.11
N ARG A 18 -10.91 -23.57 -7.51
CA ARG A 18 -10.85 -24.71 -6.58
C ARG A 18 -11.01 -26.06 -7.28
N THR A 19 -11.73 -26.11 -8.39
CA THR A 19 -11.83 -27.32 -9.22
C THR A 19 -10.46 -27.64 -9.80
N ALA A 20 -9.80 -28.59 -9.16
CA ALA A 20 -8.47 -29.03 -9.54
C ALA A 20 -8.63 -30.12 -10.60
N ASP A 21 -8.11 -29.87 -11.80
CA ASP A 21 -8.10 -30.88 -12.86
C ASP A 21 -7.17 -32.01 -12.43
N ASN A 22 -7.62 -33.25 -12.56
CA ASN A 22 -7.07 -34.39 -11.80
C ASN A 22 -5.65 -34.80 -12.24
N ASP A 23 -5.10 -34.11 -13.24
CA ASP A 23 -3.81 -34.39 -13.87
C ASP A 23 -2.69 -33.40 -13.47
N ASP A 24 -2.97 -32.42 -12.60
CA ASP A 24 -1.96 -31.44 -12.17
C ASP A 24 -1.03 -32.00 -11.08
N GLU A 25 0.26 -32.08 -11.40
CA GLU A 25 1.34 -32.50 -10.50
C GLU A 25 1.27 -31.76 -9.16
N HIS A 26 1.38 -32.50 -8.05
CA HIS A 26 1.16 -32.01 -6.68
C HIS A 26 1.98 -30.74 -6.33
N VAL A 27 3.09 -30.53 -7.03
CA VAL A 27 3.99 -29.38 -6.88
C VAL A 27 3.33 -28.08 -7.34
N ASP A 28 2.58 -28.08 -8.45
CA ASP A 28 1.94 -26.86 -8.96
C ASP A 28 0.79 -26.41 -8.04
N ARG A 29 0.00 -27.38 -7.57
CA ARG A 29 -1.07 -27.13 -6.58
C ARG A 29 -0.52 -26.57 -5.27
N LEU A 30 0.63 -27.04 -4.82
CA LEU A 30 1.29 -26.53 -3.61
C LEU A 30 1.77 -25.09 -3.84
N ASN A 31 2.44 -24.83 -4.96
CA ASN A 31 2.97 -23.51 -5.27
C ASN A 31 1.86 -22.44 -5.36
N HIS A 32 0.75 -22.74 -6.05
CA HIS A 32 -0.38 -21.82 -6.15
C HIS A 32 -0.97 -21.49 -4.78
N ARG A 33 -1.19 -22.51 -3.93
CA ARG A 33 -1.76 -22.32 -2.58
C ARG A 33 -0.80 -21.56 -1.66
N VAL A 34 0.49 -21.87 -1.70
CA VAL A 34 1.51 -21.21 -0.88
C VAL A 34 1.70 -19.76 -1.31
N THR A 35 1.84 -19.50 -2.61
CA THR A 35 2.05 -18.13 -3.12
C THR A 35 0.84 -17.24 -2.80
N VAL A 36 -0.38 -17.70 -3.09
CA VAL A 36 -1.60 -16.94 -2.77
C VAL A 36 -1.73 -16.73 -1.25
N GLY A 37 -1.44 -17.77 -0.44
CA GLY A 37 -1.45 -17.66 1.01
C GLY A 37 -0.47 -16.63 1.55
N LEU A 38 0.78 -16.62 1.06
CA LEU A 38 1.81 -15.67 1.45
C LEU A 38 1.44 -14.23 1.09
N ILE A 39 0.89 -14.01 -0.11
CA ILE A 39 0.44 -12.68 -0.54
C ILE A 39 -0.72 -12.20 0.36
N LEU A 40 -1.69 -13.06 0.65
CA LEU A 40 -2.82 -12.70 1.52
C LEU A 40 -2.36 -12.36 2.94
N ILE A 41 -1.43 -13.13 3.49
CA ILE A 41 -0.81 -12.84 4.80
C ILE A 41 -0.08 -11.50 4.74
N GLY A 42 0.70 -11.24 3.68
CA GLY A 42 1.38 -9.97 3.45
C GLY A 42 0.41 -8.79 3.48
N VAL A 43 -0.70 -8.87 2.75
CA VAL A 43 -1.73 -7.81 2.71
C VAL A 43 -2.34 -7.55 4.09
N VAL A 44 -2.64 -8.60 4.85
CA VAL A 44 -3.20 -8.46 6.21
C VAL A 44 -2.20 -7.77 7.15
N ILE A 45 -0.93 -8.16 7.08
CA ILE A 45 0.14 -7.58 7.90
C ILE A 45 0.33 -6.09 7.55
N THR A 46 0.52 -5.75 6.27
CA THR A 46 0.77 -4.37 5.84
C THR A 46 -0.41 -3.44 6.10
N SER A 47 -1.63 -3.96 5.98
CA SER A 47 -2.83 -3.19 6.31
C SER A 47 -2.84 -2.84 7.79
N THR A 48 -2.58 -3.81 8.67
CA THR A 48 -2.62 -3.61 10.12
C THR A 48 -1.56 -2.63 10.60
N THR A 49 -0.34 -2.69 10.05
CA THR A 49 0.74 -1.76 10.42
C THR A 49 0.46 -0.32 9.98
N SER A 50 -0.28 -0.14 8.89
CA SER A 50 -0.66 1.18 8.36
C SER A 50 -1.75 1.90 9.17
N PHE A 51 -2.52 1.18 10.01
CA PHE A 51 -3.57 1.77 10.85
C PHE A 51 -3.07 2.24 12.21
N VAL A 52 -2.00 1.64 12.73
CA VAL A 52 -1.52 1.90 14.10
C VAL A 52 -0.47 3.00 14.16
N SER A 53 0.25 3.26 13.05
CA SER A 53 1.30 4.28 12.97
C SER A 53 0.95 5.40 11.98
N ASN A 54 1.44 6.61 12.23
CA ASN A 54 1.51 7.64 11.20
C ASN A 54 2.39 7.11 10.05
N ARG A 55 1.88 7.15 8.82
CA ARG A 55 2.55 6.53 7.65
C ARG A 55 3.84 7.23 7.25
N ILE A 56 3.95 8.53 7.53
CA ILE A 56 5.13 9.36 7.31
C ILE A 56 5.18 10.48 8.36
N SER A 57 6.37 10.81 8.86
CA SER A 57 6.59 11.98 9.72
C SER A 57 7.21 13.09 8.89
N CYS A 58 6.52 14.22 8.79
CA CYS A 58 6.96 15.36 8.02
C CYS A 58 7.75 16.33 8.90
N TRP A 59 8.68 17.07 8.29
CA TRP A 59 9.30 18.20 8.98
C TRP A 59 8.35 19.41 8.94
N LEU A 60 8.04 19.97 10.10
CA LEU A 60 7.20 21.15 10.25
C LEU A 60 7.96 22.26 11.00
N PRO A 61 7.68 23.55 10.73
CA PRO A 61 8.17 24.64 11.55
C PRO A 61 7.59 24.56 12.97
N THR A 62 8.33 25.07 13.95
CA THR A 62 8.04 24.97 15.40
C THR A 62 6.67 25.51 15.78
N GLU A 63 6.23 26.58 15.13
CA GLU A 63 4.93 27.22 15.38
C GLU A 63 3.74 26.30 15.04
N LEU A 64 3.92 25.38 14.09
CA LEU A 64 2.89 24.44 13.66
C LEU A 64 2.91 23.12 14.43
N LYS A 65 4.01 22.81 15.13
CA LYS A 65 4.14 21.58 15.93
C LYS A 65 3.27 21.58 17.19
N HIS A 66 2.89 22.75 17.69
CA HIS A 66 2.08 22.89 18.91
C HIS A 66 0.58 22.59 18.71
N SER A 67 0.13 22.39 17.47
CA SER A 67 -1.29 22.20 17.15
C SER A 67 -1.60 20.81 16.61
N SER A 68 -2.88 20.43 16.70
CA SER A 68 -3.52 19.27 16.05
C SER A 68 -3.23 19.13 14.53
N TYR A 69 -2.68 20.18 13.91
CA TYR A 69 -2.29 20.21 12.50
C TYR A 69 -1.21 19.19 12.11
N SER A 70 -0.37 18.70 13.04
CA SER A 70 0.68 17.72 12.72
C SER A 70 0.11 16.48 12.01
N LYS A 71 -0.98 15.90 12.54
CA LYS A 71 -1.62 14.71 11.95
C LYS A 71 -2.27 15.00 10.59
N TYR A 72 -2.83 16.20 10.43
CA TYR A 72 -3.44 16.61 9.16
C TYR A 72 -2.38 16.74 8.06
N ILE A 73 -1.28 17.40 8.36
CA ILE A 73 -0.19 17.63 7.42
C ILE A 73 0.51 16.31 7.07
N GLU A 74 0.76 15.45 8.06
CA GLU A 74 1.30 14.10 7.81
C GLU A 74 0.41 13.28 6.87
N ASN A 75 -0.92 13.32 7.06
CA ASN A 75 -1.84 12.62 6.16
C ASN A 75 -1.89 13.27 4.76
N TYR A 76 -1.79 14.60 4.68
CA TYR A 76 -1.75 15.31 3.41
C TYR A 76 -0.51 14.93 2.59
N CYS A 77 0.66 14.91 3.23
CA CYS A 77 1.92 14.49 2.61
C CYS A 77 1.93 13.02 2.22
N TRP A 78 1.18 12.16 2.92
CA TRP A 78 1.03 10.76 2.53
C TRP A 78 0.21 10.57 1.24
N ILE A 79 -0.88 11.33 1.08
CA ILE A 79 -1.80 11.17 -0.05
C ILE A 79 -1.30 11.91 -1.30
N SER A 80 -0.51 12.95 -1.12
CA SER A 80 0.02 13.77 -2.21
C SER A 80 1.33 13.20 -2.76
N ASN A 81 1.55 13.33 -4.07
CA ASN A 81 2.81 12.91 -4.70
C ASN A 81 4.01 13.65 -4.10
N THR A 82 5.08 12.89 -3.86
CA THR A 82 6.34 13.42 -3.31
C THR A 82 7.45 13.30 -4.35
N TYR A 83 8.55 14.02 -4.14
CA TYR A 83 9.71 13.94 -5.01
C TYR A 83 10.97 13.99 -4.15
N TYR A 84 12.02 13.32 -4.61
CA TYR A 84 13.29 13.28 -3.90
C TYR A 84 14.22 14.40 -4.40
N ILE A 85 14.90 15.07 -3.48
CA ILE A 85 15.90 16.10 -3.78
C ILE A 85 17.22 15.69 -3.12
N HIS A 86 18.30 15.67 -3.90
CA HIS A 86 19.65 15.49 -3.36
C HIS A 86 20.09 16.70 -2.55
N SER A 87 20.81 16.49 -1.46
CA SER A 87 21.27 17.54 -0.54
C SER A 87 22.09 18.66 -1.19
N ASN A 88 22.70 18.40 -2.35
CA ASN A 88 23.58 19.33 -3.05
C ASN A 88 22.86 20.10 -4.18
N VAL A 89 21.55 19.92 -4.35
CA VAL A 89 20.77 20.51 -5.45
C VAL A 89 19.74 21.47 -4.86
N THR A 90 19.61 22.65 -5.47
CA THR A 90 18.56 23.60 -5.09
C THR A 90 17.19 23.08 -5.55
N PRO A 91 16.13 23.19 -4.72
CA PRO A 91 14.81 22.74 -5.12
C PRO A 91 14.38 23.38 -6.44
N PRO A 92 13.81 22.61 -7.39
CA PRO A 92 13.38 23.14 -8.67
C PRO A 92 12.29 24.20 -8.47
N HIS A 93 12.47 25.36 -9.11
CA HIS A 93 11.54 26.49 -9.03
C HIS A 93 10.34 26.34 -9.96
N SER A 94 10.48 25.60 -11.07
CA SER A 94 9.38 25.36 -12.00
C SER A 94 8.51 24.20 -11.54
N ASP A 95 7.20 24.34 -11.68
CA ASP A 95 6.26 23.27 -11.36
C ASP A 95 6.40 22.07 -12.32
N ASP A 96 6.87 22.32 -13.55
CA ASP A 96 7.10 21.28 -14.55
C ASP A 96 8.26 20.36 -14.15
N ASP A 97 9.36 20.92 -13.67
CA ASP A 97 10.51 20.12 -13.23
C ASP A 97 10.20 19.34 -11.95
N ARG A 98 9.38 19.92 -11.06
CA ARG A 98 8.87 19.22 -9.87
C ARG A 98 8.02 18.02 -10.26
N ARG A 99 7.09 18.19 -11.21
CA ARG A 99 6.22 17.11 -11.70
C ARG A 99 7.01 15.99 -12.37
N ARG A 100 8.05 16.31 -13.13
CA ARG A 100 8.93 15.31 -13.76
C ARG A 100 9.71 14.46 -12.75
N ALA A 101 9.98 15.01 -11.57
CA ALA A 101 10.70 14.33 -10.49
C ALA A 101 9.79 13.62 -9.49
N GLN A 102 8.46 13.67 -9.68
CA GLN A 102 7.51 13.02 -8.78
C GLN A 102 7.69 11.51 -8.80
N ILE A 103 7.69 10.95 -7.60
CA ILE A 103 7.57 9.53 -7.36
C ILE A 103 6.07 9.35 -7.08
N ASP A 104 5.31 9.00 -8.11
CA ASP A 104 3.88 8.75 -7.96
C ASP A 104 3.67 7.62 -6.95
N THR A 105 2.82 7.86 -5.96
CA THR A 105 2.52 6.88 -4.91
C THR A 105 1.28 6.03 -5.23
N PHE A 106 0.77 6.04 -6.47
CA PHE A 106 -0.32 5.17 -6.93
C PHE A 106 -0.21 4.80 -8.40
#